data_AF-A0A7J9G3S6-F1
#
_entry.id   AF-A0A7J9G3S6-F1
#
_cell.length_a   1.000
_cell.length_b   1.000
_cell.length_c   1.000
_cell.angle_alpha   90.00
_cell.angle_beta   90.00
_cell.angle_gamma   90.00
#
_symmetry.space_group_name_H-M   'P 1'
#
loop_
_entity.id
_entity.type
_entity.pdbx_description
1 polymer ?
#
loop_
_entity_poly.entity_id
_entity_poly.type
_entity_poly.pdbx_seq_one_letter_code
_entity_poly.pdbx_strand_id
1 'polypeptide(L)'
;MAAASSSSTESPKTTTERRGIPGAQFVEDVETYLTQTGFDVNSALAFLQERLQQYKLVEMKLLAQQRDLQAKIPDIEKCLDVVATLEAKKGTGE
;
A
#
# COMPACT_ATOMS: atom_id res chain seq x y z
N MET A 1 14.04 37.08 -27.19
CA MET A 1 14.32 35.66 -27.47
C MET A 1 14.39 34.92 -26.15
N ALA A 2 13.66 33.81 -26.07
CA ALA A 2 13.42 33.01 -24.88
C ALA A 2 14.65 32.19 -24.46
N ALA A 3 14.77 31.94 -23.16
CA ALA A 3 15.30 30.69 -22.62
C ALA A 3 14.76 30.51 -21.20
N ALA A 4 13.67 29.74 -21.10
CA ALA A 4 13.28 29.06 -19.88
C ALA A 4 14.31 27.98 -19.57
N SER A 5 14.64 27.78 -18.29
CA SER A 5 14.82 26.43 -17.74
C SER A 5 14.83 26.52 -16.22
N SER A 6 13.63 26.37 -15.65
CA SER A 6 13.41 25.99 -14.27
C SER A 6 13.92 24.58 -14.04
N SER A 7 15.16 24.46 -13.57
CA SER A 7 15.71 23.21 -13.03
C SER A 7 15.34 23.11 -11.55
N SER A 8 14.09 22.74 -11.27
CA SER A 8 13.71 22.18 -9.98
C SER A 8 13.99 20.69 -10.02
N THR A 9 15.22 20.32 -9.67
CA THR A 9 15.62 18.93 -9.40
C THR A 9 14.86 18.43 -8.16
N GLU A 10 13.65 17.92 -8.36
CA GLU A 10 12.90 17.25 -7.31
C GLU A 10 13.58 15.91 -7.01
N SER A 11 14.28 15.84 -5.88
CA SER A 11 14.85 14.58 -5.38
C SER A 11 13.74 13.52 -5.27
N PRO A 12 13.97 12.25 -5.63
CA PRO A 12 12.93 11.24 -5.56
C PRO A 12 12.56 11.04 -4.08
N LYS A 13 11.36 11.48 -3.72
CA LYS A 13 10.77 11.31 -2.40
C LYS A 13 10.84 9.83 -2.05
N THR A 14 11.70 9.47 -1.11
CA THR A 14 11.78 8.10 -0.59
C THR A 14 10.43 7.77 0.04
N THR A 15 9.60 7.05 -0.71
CA THR A 15 8.29 6.61 -0.26
C THR A 15 8.49 5.69 0.94
N THR A 16 8.26 6.24 2.13
CA THR A 16 8.43 5.61 3.43
C THR A 16 7.80 4.21 3.47
N GLU A 17 8.52 3.26 4.05
CA GLU A 17 8.02 1.90 4.28
C GLU A 17 6.73 1.94 5.09
N ARG A 18 5.65 1.39 4.53
CA ARG A 18 4.40 1.20 5.27
C ARG A 18 4.07 -0.28 5.31
N ARG A 19 3.87 -0.80 6.52
CA ARG A 19 3.44 -2.18 6.75
C ARG A 19 4.45 -3.22 6.20
N GLY A 20 5.74 -2.86 6.20
CA GLY A 20 6.85 -3.67 5.68
C GLY A 20 6.96 -3.69 4.15
N ILE A 21 6.24 -2.80 3.44
CA ILE A 21 6.29 -2.68 1.99
C ILE A 21 7.23 -1.51 1.64
N PRO A 22 8.38 -1.77 0.99
CA PRO A 22 9.22 -0.71 0.46
C PRO A 22 8.46 0.07 -0.59
N GLY A 23 8.44 1.40 -0.50
CA GLY A 23 7.77 2.19 -1.52
C GLY A 23 8.47 2.08 -2.89
N ALA A 24 7.68 2.05 -3.95
CA ALA A 24 8.18 1.92 -5.31
C ALA A 24 8.64 3.30 -5.83
N GLN A 25 9.90 3.39 -6.23
CA GLN A 25 10.42 4.57 -6.92
C GLN A 25 9.93 4.55 -8.38
N PHE A 26 9.42 5.68 -8.87
CA PHE A 26 9.10 5.82 -10.28
C PHE A 26 10.40 5.99 -11.09
N VAL A 27 10.51 5.28 -12.21
CA VAL A 27 11.63 5.40 -13.14
C VAL A 27 11.17 6.22 -14.33
N GLU A 28 11.59 7.48 -14.39
CA GLU A 28 11.23 8.40 -15.49
C GLU A 28 12.10 8.15 -16.72
N ASP A 29 13.41 7.98 -16.53
CA ASP A 29 14.37 7.67 -17.59
C ASP A 29 15.21 6.44 -17.21
N VAL A 30 15.22 5.44 -18.12
CA VAL A 30 15.86 4.14 -17.88
C VAL A 30 17.38 4.26 -17.90
N GLU A 31 17.95 5.06 -18.80
CA GLU A 31 19.39 5.23 -18.92
C GLU A 31 19.98 5.92 -17.67
N THR A 32 19.32 6.99 -17.21
CA THR A 32 19.64 7.68 -15.96
C THR A 32 19.50 6.76 -14.76
N TYR A 33 18.46 5.92 -14.71
CA TYR A 33 18.28 4.96 -13.63
C TYR A 33 19.39 3.91 -13.57
N LEU A 34 19.76 3.33 -14.72
CA LEU A 34 20.84 2.34 -14.78
C LEU A 34 22.19 2.94 -14.43
N THR A 35 22.49 4.16 -14.89
CA THR A 35 23.74 4.85 -14.57
C THR A 35 23.83 5.26 -13.10
N GLN A 36 22.72 5.73 -12.49
CA GLN A 36 22.68 6.07 -11.06
C GLN A 36 22.75 4.85 -10.14
N THR A 37 22.15 3.73 -10.53
CA THR A 37 22.15 2.50 -9.74
C THR A 37 23.39 1.63 -9.96
N GLY A 38 24.09 1.84 -11.09
CA GLY A 38 25.26 1.06 -11.48
C GLY A 38 24.93 -0.36 -11.93
N PHE A 39 23.66 -0.66 -12.21
CA PHE A 39 23.23 -1.98 -12.68
C PHE A 39 23.40 -2.12 -14.19
N ASP A 40 23.75 -3.33 -14.63
CA ASP A 40 23.51 -3.75 -16.01
C ASP A 40 22.01 -4.01 -16.22
N VAL A 41 21.58 -4.01 -17.49
CA VAL A 41 20.17 -4.14 -17.88
C VAL A 41 19.52 -5.40 -17.30
N ASN A 42 20.22 -6.54 -17.30
CA ASN A 42 19.64 -7.80 -16.83
C ASN A 42 19.50 -7.81 -15.31
N SER A 43 20.51 -7.31 -14.58
CA SER A 43 20.45 -7.18 -13.13
C SER A 43 19.35 -6.23 -12.67
N ALA A 44 19.18 -5.09 -13.35
CA ALA A 44 18.09 -4.16 -13.05
C ALA A 44 16.71 -4.79 -13.26
N LEU A 45 16.55 -5.55 -14.35
CA LEU A 45 15.31 -6.26 -14.65
C LEU A 45 15.01 -7.33 -13.59
N ALA A 46 16.00 -8.15 -13.21
CA ALA A 46 15.86 -9.16 -12.17
C ALA A 46 15.48 -8.54 -10.82
N PHE A 47 16.14 -7.43 -10.44
CA PHE A 47 15.83 -6.69 -9.21
C PHE A 47 14.39 -6.15 -9.19
N LEU A 48 13.93 -5.57 -10.31
CA LEU A 48 12.56 -5.06 -10.42
C LEU A 48 11.53 -6.20 -10.40
N GLN A 49 11.84 -7.35 -11.00
CA GLN A 49 10.98 -8.55 -10.93
C GLN A 49 10.85 -9.09 -9.51
N GLU A 50 11.96 -9.16 -8.76
CA GLU A 50 11.93 -9.57 -7.36
C GLU A 50 11.05 -8.64 -6.53
N ARG A 51 11.25 -7.32 -6.69
CA ARG A 51 10.46 -6.31 -6.01
C ARG A 51 8.97 -6.41 -6.36
N LEU A 52 8.64 -6.63 -7.64
CA LEU A 52 7.27 -6.86 -8.09
C LEU A 52 6.66 -8.11 -7.44
N GLN A 53 7.43 -9.19 -7.29
CA GLN A 53 6.98 -10.40 -6.62
C GLN A 53 6.68 -10.15 -5.13
N GLN A 54 7.52 -9.36 -4.44
CA GLN A 54 7.29 -8.95 -3.06
C GLN A 54 5.96 -8.16 -2.95
N TYR A 55 5.70 -7.23 -3.86
CA TYR A 55 4.44 -6.47 -3.86
C TYR A 55 3.22 -7.36 -4.04
N LYS A 56 3.25 -8.30 -5.00
CA LYS A 56 2.16 -9.25 -5.22
C LYS A 56 1.84 -10.09 -3.98
N LEU A 57 2.87 -10.54 -3.26
CA LEU A 57 2.67 -11.32 -2.03
C LEU A 57 1.99 -10.48 -0.94
N VAL A 58 2.41 -9.23 -0.78
CA VAL A 58 1.79 -8.36 0.23
C VAL A 58 0.37 -7.95 -0.18
N GLU A 59 0.13 -7.67 -1.46
CA GLU A 59 -1.21 -7.43 -2.01
C GLU A 59 -2.15 -8.61 -1.72
N MET A 60 -1.71 -9.84 -2.00
CA MET A 60 -2.50 -11.04 -1.74
C MET A 60 -2.86 -11.18 -0.26
N LYS A 61 -1.91 -10.93 0.65
CA LYS A 61 -2.14 -10.95 2.09
C LYS A 61 -3.13 -9.86 2.52
N LEU A 62 -3.00 -8.65 1.99
CA LEU A 62 -3.87 -7.53 2.32
C LEU A 62 -5.31 -7.77 1.86
N LEU A 63 -5.48 -8.31 0.65
CA LEU A 63 -6.80 -8.69 0.12
C LEU A 63 -7.43 -9.83 0.92
N ALA A 64 -6.64 -10.82 1.38
CA ALA A 64 -7.15 -11.85 2.27
C ALA A 64 -7.63 -11.26 3.60
N GLN A 65 -6.80 -10.43 4.25
CA GLN A 65 -7.18 -9.73 5.49
C GLN A 65 -8.42 -8.86 5.32
N GLN A 66 -8.54 -8.15 4.19
CA GLN A 66 -9.72 -7.36 3.89
C GLN A 66 -10.98 -8.22 3.83
N ARG A 67 -10.93 -9.37 3.13
CA ARG A 67 -12.08 -10.29 3.05
C ARG A 67 -12.44 -10.87 4.41
N ASP A 68 -11.45 -11.27 5.20
CA ASP A 68 -11.68 -11.81 6.55
C ASP A 68 -12.34 -10.77 7.47
N LEU A 69 -11.90 -9.51 7.39
CA LEU A 69 -12.52 -8.42 8.13
C LEU A 69 -13.94 -8.16 7.64
N GLN A 70 -14.16 -8.09 6.33
CA GLN A 70 -15.50 -7.89 5.75
C GLN A 70 -16.48 -9.01 6.14
N ALA A 71 -16.01 -10.25 6.23
CA ALA A 71 -16.82 -11.38 6.67
C ALA A 71 -17.22 -11.28 8.16
N LYS A 72 -16.41 -10.61 8.99
CA LYS A 72 -16.67 -10.41 10.43
C LYS A 72 -17.62 -9.24 10.72
N ILE A 73 -17.65 -8.22 9.86
CA ILE A 73 -18.52 -7.04 10.03
C ILE A 73 -19.97 -7.41 10.38
N PRO A 74 -20.68 -8.27 9.62
CA PRO A 74 -22.10 -8.53 9.90
C PRO A 74 -22.35 -9.27 11.21
N ASP A 75 -21.38 -10.07 11.68
CA ASP A 75 -21.48 -10.76 12.96
C ASP A 75 -21.31 -9.77 14.12
N ILE A 76 -20.35 -8.84 13.99
CA ILE A 76 -20.11 -7.76 14.95
C ILE A 76 -21.34 -6.84 15.02
N GLU A 77 -21.93 -6.48 13.88
CA GLU A 77 -23.15 -5.66 13.82
C GLU A 77 -24.32 -6.34 14.55
N LYS A 78 -24.55 -7.63 14.30
CA LYS A 78 -25.60 -8.40 15.01
C LYS A 78 -25.34 -8.48 16.52
N CYS A 79 -24.09 -8.69 16.93
CA CYS A 79 -23.74 -8.69 18.34
C CYS A 79 -24.06 -7.34 19.00
N LEU A 80 -23.79 -6.24 18.30
CA LEU A 80 -24.08 -4.88 18.76
C LEU A 80 -25.60 -4.67 18.89
N ASP A 81 -26.38 -5.07 17.87
CA ASP A 81 -27.84 -4.98 17.90
C ASP A 81 -28.42 -5.73 19.10
N VAL A 82 -27.95 -6.95 19.37
CA VAL A 82 -28.40 -7.73 20.54
C VAL A 82 -28.10 -6.98 21.84
N VAL A 83 -26.88 -6.44 22.02
CA VAL A 83 -26.54 -5.66 23.21
C VAL A 83 -27.44 -4.43 23.35
N ALA A 84 -27.68 -3.70 22.26
CA ALA A 84 -28.57 -2.54 22.27
C ALA A 84 -30.01 -2.91 22.67
N THR A 85 -30.53 -4.05 22.20
CA THR A 85 -31.86 -4.54 22.64
C THR A 85 -31.91 -4.91 24.11
N LEU A 86 -30.85 -5.52 24.65
CA LEU A 86 -30.77 -5.88 26.08
C LEU A 86 -30.68 -4.64 26.98
N GLU A 87 -29.90 -3.63 26.57
CA GLU A 87 -29.81 -2.36 27.29
C GLU A 87 -31.15 -1.61 27.29
N ALA A 88 -31.84 -1.58 26.15
CA ALA A 88 -33.18 -1.01 26.05
C ALA A 88 -34.15 -1.69 27.01
N LYS A 89 -34.19 -3.03 27.03
CA LYS A 89 -35.06 -3.82 27.92
C LYS A 89 -34.75 -3.61 29.41
N LYS A 90 -33.47 -3.47 29.76
CA LYS A 90 -33.05 -3.14 31.14
C LYS A 90 -33.56 -1.74 31.56
N GLY A 91 -33.63 -0.79 30.64
CA GLY A 91 -34.19 0.54 30.88
C GLY A 91 -35.72 0.55 31.03
N THR A 92 -36.43 -0.42 30.43
CA THR A 92 -37.89 -0.52 30.50
C THR A 92 -38.45 -1.22 31.74
N GLY A 93 -37.61 -1.77 32.62
CA GLY A 93 -38.06 -2.29 33.91
C GLY A 93 -38.98 -3.52 33.81
N GLU A 94 -38.64 -4.48 32.96
CA GLU A 94 -39.06 -5.89 33.07
C GLU A 94 -37.86 -6.79 33.37
#